data_AF-A0A1C6T3R1-F1
#
_entry.id   AF-A0A1C6T3R1-F1
#
_cell.length_a   1.000
_cell.length_b   1.000
_cell.length_c   1.000
_cell.angle_alpha   90.00
_cell.angle_beta   90.00
_cell.angle_gamma   90.00
#
_symmetry.space_group_name_H-M   'P 1'
#
loop_
_entity.id
_entity.type
_entity.pdbx_description
1 polymer ?
#
loop_
_entity_poly.entity_id
_entity_poly.type
_entity_poly.pdbx_seq_one_letter_code
_entity_poly.pdbx_strand_id
1 'polypeptide(L)'
;MTARTDRETKILEVAADMLLRHGYRRVTIDDVAGAAGIGKGTVYLHWKTREELFAAVFAREVRGAIADMVTALGADPAVALLHRFAAEFFLAILRRPLLYGMVVGDVQMWGKLVGSEAGYDGGRHNRVMASYVDVLAARRLVRTDLATPELTYAFQSVFEGFIYAERTVGSTGTRDERARLLSATVESAFSLPGTPDVALADEVAALLSGLV
;
A
#
# COMPACT_ATOMS: atom_id res chain seq x y z
N MET A 1 -24.51 17.99 -0.55
CA MET A 1 -23.15 17.62 -0.07
C MET A 1 -22.23 17.08 -1.18
N THR A 2 -22.74 16.71 -2.35
CA THR A 2 -22.02 16.08 -3.48
C THR A 2 -20.96 16.99 -4.16
N ALA A 3 -21.28 18.27 -4.38
CA ALA A 3 -20.42 19.17 -5.16
C ALA A 3 -19.06 19.52 -4.51
N ARG A 4 -18.91 19.33 -3.18
CA ARG A 4 -17.64 19.54 -2.47
C ARG A 4 -16.71 18.34 -2.64
N THR A 5 -17.26 17.15 -2.48
CA THR A 5 -16.56 15.87 -2.67
C THR A 5 -16.11 15.68 -4.12
N ASP A 6 -16.92 16.09 -5.11
CA ASP A 6 -16.55 16.04 -6.53
C ASP A 6 -15.35 16.96 -6.83
N ARG A 7 -15.28 18.13 -6.17
CA ARG A 7 -14.16 19.06 -6.31
C ARG A 7 -12.88 18.53 -5.68
N GLU A 8 -12.94 18.02 -4.46
CA GLU A 8 -11.80 17.38 -3.80
C GLU A 8 -11.25 16.23 -4.66
N THR A 9 -12.15 15.38 -5.18
CA THR A 9 -11.80 14.26 -6.05
C THR A 9 -11.08 14.73 -7.31
N LYS A 10 -11.60 15.77 -7.98
CA LYS A 10 -10.96 16.36 -9.18
C LYS A 10 -9.58 16.93 -8.87
N ILE A 11 -9.41 17.64 -7.75
CA ILE A 11 -8.12 18.21 -7.35
C ILE A 11 -7.10 17.10 -7.11
N LEU A 12 -7.50 16.03 -6.41
CA LEU A 12 -6.63 14.89 -6.15
C LEU A 12 -6.25 14.14 -7.44
N GLU A 13 -7.15 14.00 -8.41
CA GLU A 13 -6.86 13.37 -9.71
C GLU A 13 -5.85 14.18 -10.52
N VAL A 14 -6.04 15.50 -10.58
CA VAL A 14 -5.10 16.40 -11.25
C VAL A 14 -3.74 16.36 -10.56
N ALA A 15 -3.71 16.46 -9.22
CA ALA A 15 -2.47 16.38 -8.47
C ALA A 15 -1.76 15.03 -8.69
N ALA A 16 -2.48 13.91 -8.73
CA ALA A 16 -1.95 12.59 -9.01
C ALA A 16 -1.30 12.50 -10.41
N ASP A 17 -2.00 12.95 -11.45
CA ASP A 17 -1.47 12.98 -12.83
C ASP A 17 -0.21 13.86 -12.93
N MET A 18 -0.22 15.02 -12.29
CA MET A 18 0.94 15.91 -12.27
C MET A 18 2.14 15.31 -11.53
N LEU A 19 1.91 14.65 -10.39
CA LEU A 19 2.95 13.94 -9.64
C LEU A 19 3.59 12.83 -10.47
N LEU A 20 2.80 12.07 -11.22
CA LEU A 20 3.29 11.03 -12.13
C LEU A 20 4.14 11.60 -13.27
N ARG A 21 3.73 12.71 -13.88
CA ARG A 21 4.41 13.28 -15.05
C ARG A 21 5.63 14.11 -14.71
N HIS A 22 5.57 14.89 -13.63
CA HIS A 22 6.56 15.93 -13.33
C HIS A 22 7.40 15.62 -12.10
N GLY A 23 6.99 14.63 -11.30
CA GLY A 23 7.65 14.24 -10.06
C GLY A 23 7.35 15.20 -8.90
N TYR A 24 7.48 14.67 -7.69
CA TYR A 24 7.13 15.35 -6.43
C TYR A 24 7.74 16.75 -6.26
N ARG A 25 9.00 16.95 -6.67
CA ARG A 25 9.73 18.20 -6.42
C ARG A 25 9.25 19.39 -7.26
N ARG A 26 8.68 19.13 -8.44
CA ARG A 26 8.36 20.17 -9.43
C ARG A 26 6.92 20.67 -9.34
N VAL A 27 6.01 19.86 -8.81
CA VAL A 27 4.58 20.22 -8.73
C VAL A 27 4.35 21.21 -7.59
N THR A 28 3.56 22.25 -7.84
CA THR A 28 3.10 23.24 -6.85
C THR A 28 1.58 23.26 -6.73
N ILE A 29 1.05 23.89 -5.67
CA ILE A 29 -0.41 24.10 -5.54
C ILE A 29 -0.95 24.96 -6.71
N ASP A 30 -0.15 25.88 -7.22
CA ASP A 30 -0.57 26.80 -8.28
C ASP A 30 -0.74 26.06 -9.60
N ASP A 31 0.18 25.14 -9.88
CA ASP A 31 0.09 24.28 -11.06
C ASP A 31 -1.15 23.39 -10.99
N VAL A 32 -1.42 22.79 -9.82
CA VAL A 32 -2.60 21.95 -9.61
C VAL A 32 -3.89 22.76 -9.74
N ALA A 33 -3.96 23.95 -9.15
CA ALA A 33 -5.12 24.83 -9.26
C ALA A 33 -5.40 25.22 -10.72
N GLY A 34 -4.35 25.61 -11.45
CA GLY A 34 -4.42 25.94 -12.86
C GLY A 34 -4.89 24.76 -13.71
N ALA A 35 -4.30 23.58 -13.54
CA ALA A 35 -4.68 22.38 -14.27
C ALA A 35 -6.09 21.88 -13.92
N ALA A 36 -6.55 22.06 -12.69
CA ALA A 36 -7.91 21.73 -12.27
C ALA A 36 -8.96 22.77 -12.73
N GLY A 37 -8.53 23.92 -13.24
CA GLY A 37 -9.39 25.02 -13.67
C GLY A 37 -10.11 25.70 -12.50
N ILE A 38 -9.45 25.78 -11.35
CA ILE A 38 -10.01 26.39 -10.13
C ILE A 38 -9.08 27.47 -9.57
N GLY A 39 -9.63 28.32 -8.70
CA GLY A 39 -8.82 29.32 -7.99
C GLY A 39 -7.91 28.67 -6.95
N LYS A 40 -6.68 29.19 -6.81
CA LYS A 40 -5.70 28.79 -5.77
C LYS A 40 -6.30 28.80 -4.36
N GLY A 41 -7.12 29.80 -4.05
CA GLY A 41 -7.83 29.88 -2.77
C GLY A 41 -8.73 28.67 -2.49
N THR A 42 -9.33 28.08 -3.53
CA THR A 42 -10.15 26.87 -3.39
C THR A 42 -9.31 25.67 -2.96
N VAL A 43 -8.09 25.51 -3.48
CA VAL A 43 -7.20 24.42 -3.03
C VAL A 43 -6.82 24.60 -1.56
N TYR A 44 -6.50 25.83 -1.15
CA TYR A 44 -6.14 26.14 0.24
C TYR A 44 -7.28 25.99 1.26
N LEU A 45 -8.54 25.97 0.82
CA LEU A 45 -9.66 25.62 1.71
C LEU A 45 -9.61 24.16 2.16
N HIS A 46 -9.00 23.28 1.36
CA HIS A 46 -8.91 21.84 1.62
C HIS A 46 -7.54 21.43 2.15
N TRP A 47 -6.46 21.99 1.60
CA TRP A 47 -5.07 21.67 1.97
C TRP A 47 -4.25 22.94 2.13
N LYS A 48 -3.76 23.20 3.33
CA LYS A 48 -2.99 24.41 3.67
C LYS A 48 -1.60 24.39 3.06
N THR A 49 -1.07 23.20 2.82
CA THR A 49 0.27 22.98 2.29
C THR A 49 0.23 22.03 1.11
N ARG A 50 1.27 22.10 0.26
CA ARG A 50 1.45 21.16 -0.84
C ARG A 50 1.63 19.73 -0.30
N GLU A 51 2.32 19.62 0.82
CA GLU A 51 2.60 18.37 1.51
C GLU A 51 1.30 17.71 1.99
N GLU A 52 0.35 18.48 2.54
CA GLU A 52 -1.00 17.98 2.88
C GLU A 52 -1.78 17.49 1.65
N LEU A 53 -1.74 18.23 0.55
CA LEU A 53 -2.39 17.82 -0.71
C LEU A 53 -1.80 16.50 -1.22
N PHE A 54 -0.48 16.39 -1.23
CA PHE A 54 0.19 15.18 -1.70
C PHE A 54 -0.03 14.00 -0.74
N ALA A 55 -0.01 14.23 0.58
CA ALA A 55 -0.39 13.21 1.56
C ALA A 55 -1.80 12.66 1.28
N ALA A 56 -2.76 13.53 0.96
CA ALA A 56 -4.12 13.12 0.60
C ALA A 56 -4.18 12.30 -0.70
N VAL A 57 -3.34 12.63 -1.70
CA VAL A 57 -3.17 11.81 -2.91
C VAL A 57 -2.65 10.42 -2.55
N PHE A 58 -1.57 10.31 -1.78
CA PHE A 58 -1.03 9.01 -1.39
C PHE A 58 -1.99 8.21 -0.51
N ALA A 59 -2.71 8.85 0.40
CA ALA A 59 -3.74 8.21 1.21
C ALA A 59 -4.88 7.65 0.34
N ARG A 60 -5.22 8.29 -0.79
CA ARG A 60 -6.15 7.72 -1.79
C ARG A 60 -5.57 6.47 -2.46
N GLU A 61 -4.30 6.49 -2.83
CA GLU A 61 -3.63 5.32 -3.44
C GLU A 61 -3.56 4.13 -2.48
N VAL A 62 -3.18 4.38 -1.21
CA VAL A 62 -3.15 3.35 -0.15
C VAL A 62 -4.54 2.76 0.08
N ARG A 63 -5.57 3.62 0.18
CA ARG A 63 -6.97 3.17 0.27
C ARG A 63 -7.39 2.29 -0.90
N GLY A 64 -6.99 2.67 -2.11
CA GLY A 64 -7.23 1.85 -3.29
C GLY A 64 -6.57 0.47 -3.18
N ALA A 65 -5.30 0.41 -2.78
CA ALA A 65 -4.59 -0.87 -2.64
C ALA A 65 -5.25 -1.78 -1.58
N ILE A 66 -5.71 -1.21 -0.48
CA ILE A 66 -6.43 -1.93 0.57
C ILE A 66 -7.79 -2.41 0.07
N ALA A 67 -8.52 -1.60 -0.69
CA ALA A 67 -9.79 -1.98 -1.28
C ALA A 67 -9.64 -3.14 -2.28
N ASP A 68 -8.57 -3.14 -3.08
CA ASP A 68 -8.25 -4.27 -3.98
C ASP A 68 -8.00 -5.56 -3.17
N MET A 69 -7.24 -5.46 -2.07
CA MET A 69 -6.96 -6.61 -1.20
C MET A 69 -8.21 -7.16 -0.54
N VAL A 70 -9.08 -6.31 0.01
CA VAL A 70 -10.36 -6.72 0.62
C VAL A 70 -11.25 -7.38 -0.44
N THR A 71 -11.28 -6.82 -1.65
CA THR A 71 -12.02 -7.42 -2.78
C THR A 71 -11.49 -8.81 -3.12
N ALA A 72 -10.16 -8.97 -3.18
CA ALA A 72 -9.52 -10.25 -3.46
C ALA A 72 -9.81 -11.30 -2.38
N LEU A 73 -9.75 -10.91 -1.10
CA LEU A 73 -10.09 -11.78 0.04
C LEU A 73 -11.55 -12.26 -0.01
N GLY A 74 -12.48 -11.38 -0.39
CA GLY A 74 -13.88 -11.75 -0.54
C GLY A 74 -14.15 -12.67 -1.74
N ALA A 75 -13.30 -12.64 -2.77
CA ALA A 75 -13.42 -13.49 -3.95
C ALA A 75 -12.76 -14.86 -3.75
N ASP A 76 -11.62 -14.92 -3.04
CA ASP A 76 -10.88 -16.15 -2.78
C ASP A 76 -10.26 -16.13 -1.37
N PRO A 77 -10.77 -16.96 -0.43
CA PRO A 77 -10.20 -17.07 0.90
C PRO A 77 -8.72 -17.47 0.94
N ALA A 78 -8.21 -18.13 -0.11
CA ALA A 78 -6.80 -18.48 -0.18
C ALA A 78 -5.87 -17.26 -0.24
N VAL A 79 -6.38 -16.08 -0.62
CA VAL A 79 -5.64 -14.81 -0.55
C VAL A 79 -5.21 -14.49 0.88
N ALA A 80 -5.90 -15.02 1.90
CA ALA A 80 -5.51 -14.80 3.30
C ALA A 80 -4.22 -15.54 3.70
N LEU A 81 -3.79 -16.56 2.95
CA LEU A 81 -2.52 -17.24 3.19
C LEU A 81 -1.34 -16.30 2.89
N LEU A 82 -0.30 -16.31 3.73
CA LEU A 82 0.81 -15.35 3.69
C LEU A 82 1.42 -15.18 2.29
N HIS A 83 1.62 -16.29 1.57
CA HIS A 83 2.21 -16.28 0.24
C HIS A 83 1.29 -15.74 -0.86
N ARG A 84 -0.03 -15.92 -0.75
CA ARG A 84 -1.00 -15.35 -1.69
C ARG A 84 -1.24 -13.88 -1.37
N PHE A 85 -1.37 -13.54 -0.09
CA PHE A 85 -1.44 -12.17 0.39
C PHE A 85 -0.26 -11.35 -0.12
N ALA A 86 0.96 -11.87 0.00
CA ALA A 86 2.17 -11.21 -0.47
C ALA A 86 2.12 -10.93 -1.97
N ALA A 87 1.70 -11.90 -2.78
CA ALA A 87 1.60 -11.73 -4.23
C ALA A 87 0.54 -10.69 -4.62
N GLU A 88 -0.65 -10.76 -4.01
CA GLU A 88 -1.74 -9.80 -4.28
C GLU A 88 -1.37 -8.40 -3.82
N PHE A 89 -0.77 -8.25 -2.63
CA PHE A 89 -0.37 -6.95 -2.10
C PHE A 89 0.75 -6.33 -2.95
N PHE A 90 1.70 -7.15 -3.40
CA PHE A 90 2.74 -6.72 -4.34
C PHE A 90 2.16 -6.19 -5.65
N LEU A 91 1.18 -6.91 -6.24
CA LEU A 91 0.48 -6.45 -7.43
C LEU A 91 -0.34 -5.18 -7.17
N ALA A 92 -1.02 -5.08 -6.02
CA ALA A 92 -1.81 -3.91 -5.63
C ALA A 92 -0.94 -2.64 -5.53
N ILE A 93 0.29 -2.76 -5.03
CA ILE A 93 1.30 -1.69 -5.02
C ILE A 93 1.74 -1.35 -6.44
N LEU A 94 2.16 -2.34 -7.24
CA LEU A 94 2.70 -2.08 -8.58
C LEU A 94 1.66 -1.54 -9.57
N ARG A 95 0.38 -1.86 -9.38
CA ARG A 95 -0.74 -1.28 -10.15
C ARG A 95 -0.94 0.21 -9.89
N ARG A 96 -0.35 0.75 -8.82
CA ARG A 96 -0.45 2.16 -8.40
C ARG A 96 0.92 2.83 -8.44
N PRO A 97 1.33 3.43 -9.57
CA PRO A 97 2.70 3.92 -9.74
C PRO A 97 3.09 5.02 -8.74
N LEU A 98 2.13 5.81 -8.25
CA LEU A 98 2.37 6.76 -7.17
C LEU A 98 2.67 6.08 -5.84
N LEU A 99 1.95 5.01 -5.50
CA LEU A 99 2.23 4.21 -4.31
C LEU A 99 3.56 3.48 -4.44
N TYR A 100 3.84 2.83 -5.56
CA TYR A 100 5.13 2.20 -5.82
C TYR A 100 6.28 3.22 -5.76
N GLY A 101 6.11 4.38 -6.40
CA GLY A 101 7.06 5.48 -6.34
C GLY A 101 7.23 6.03 -4.93
N MET A 102 6.19 6.05 -4.10
CA MET A 102 6.28 6.39 -2.69
C MET A 102 7.12 5.35 -1.94
N VAL A 103 6.76 4.06 -2.03
CA VAL A 103 7.48 2.93 -1.39
C VAL A 103 8.96 2.97 -1.71
N VAL A 104 9.32 3.23 -2.97
CA VAL A 104 10.69 3.02 -3.45
C VAL A 104 11.50 4.32 -3.62
N GLY A 105 10.85 5.48 -3.68
CA GLY A 105 11.38 6.60 -4.46
C GLY A 105 12.15 7.72 -3.76
N ASP A 106 11.92 8.07 -2.48
CA ASP A 106 12.64 9.22 -1.90
C ASP A 106 12.55 9.30 -0.36
N VAL A 107 13.58 8.86 0.38
CA VAL A 107 13.65 8.95 1.86
C VAL A 107 13.40 10.37 2.40
N GLN A 108 13.71 11.43 1.61
CA GLN A 108 13.43 12.82 2.02
C GLN A 108 11.94 13.18 1.89
N MET A 109 11.22 12.55 0.95
CA MET A 109 9.77 12.65 0.82
C MET A 109 9.08 11.96 2.01
N TRP A 110 9.61 10.83 2.47
CA TRP A 110 9.15 10.14 3.69
C TRP A 110 9.26 11.02 4.94
N GLY A 111 10.40 11.67 5.18
CA GLY A 111 10.59 12.51 6.36
C GLY A 111 9.59 13.67 6.48
N LYS A 112 9.14 14.22 5.34
CA LYS A 112 8.15 15.32 5.31
C LYS A 112 6.70 14.84 5.37
N LEU A 113 6.39 13.68 4.78
CA LEU A 113 5.03 13.14 4.79
C LEU A 113 4.71 12.43 6.11
N VAL A 114 5.64 11.67 6.68
CA VAL A 114 5.46 10.93 7.95
C VAL A 114 5.31 11.89 9.15
N GLY A 115 5.85 13.10 9.07
CA GLY A 115 5.69 14.13 10.10
C GLY A 115 4.40 14.96 10.00
N SER A 116 3.55 14.73 8.98
CA SER A 116 2.28 15.44 8.83
C SER A 116 1.15 14.67 9.51
N GLU A 117 0.17 15.40 10.08
CA GLU A 117 -1.04 14.83 10.69
C GLU A 117 -1.90 14.00 9.70
N ALA A 118 -1.61 14.14 8.39
CA ALA A 118 -2.21 13.40 7.28
C ALA A 118 -1.32 12.25 6.72
N GLY A 119 -0.16 11.99 7.34
CA GLY A 119 0.89 11.10 6.86
C GLY A 119 0.67 9.63 7.19
N TYR A 120 1.18 8.75 6.33
CA TYR A 120 1.26 7.30 6.56
C TYR A 120 1.83 6.98 7.96
N ASP A 121 0.99 6.46 8.86
CA ASP A 121 1.40 5.94 10.17
C ASP A 121 2.05 4.56 9.96
N GLY A 122 3.37 4.57 9.73
CA GLY A 122 4.17 3.35 9.61
C GLY A 122 4.07 2.45 10.84
N GLY A 123 3.80 3.03 12.03
CA GLY A 123 3.53 2.26 13.24
C GLY A 123 2.21 1.50 13.18
N ARG A 124 1.16 2.09 12.62
CA ARG A 124 -0.14 1.41 12.39
C ARG A 124 -0.02 0.29 11.37
N HIS A 125 0.70 0.50 10.27
CA HIS A 125 0.96 -0.54 9.29
C HIS A 125 1.69 -1.74 9.91
N ASN A 126 2.76 -1.49 10.68
CA ASN A 126 3.50 -2.55 11.36
C ASN A 126 2.63 -3.31 12.38
N ARG A 127 1.76 -2.62 13.12
CA ARG A 127 0.83 -3.29 14.05
C ARG A 127 -0.13 -4.21 13.32
N VAL A 128 -0.72 -3.77 12.21
CA VAL A 128 -1.63 -4.60 11.41
C VAL A 128 -0.92 -5.81 10.82
N MET A 129 0.31 -5.64 10.33
CA MET A 129 1.11 -6.75 9.83
C MET A 129 1.43 -7.79 10.92
N ALA A 130 1.78 -7.34 12.13
CA ALA A 130 2.00 -8.23 13.27
C ALA A 130 0.71 -8.98 13.65
N SER A 131 -0.43 -8.28 13.73
CA SER A 131 -1.73 -8.92 14.00
C SER A 131 -2.12 -9.93 12.93
N TYR A 132 -1.84 -9.65 11.66
CA TYR A 132 -2.07 -10.59 10.58
C TYR A 132 -1.21 -11.87 10.73
N VAL A 133 0.07 -11.74 11.08
CA VAL A 133 0.94 -12.90 11.34
C VAL A 133 0.44 -13.68 12.56
N ASP A 134 -0.01 -13.01 13.62
CA ASP A 134 -0.61 -13.67 14.79
C ASP A 134 -1.85 -14.49 14.42
N VAL A 135 -2.73 -13.96 13.58
CA VAL A 135 -3.93 -14.64 13.07
C VAL A 135 -3.56 -15.95 12.35
N LEU A 136 -2.49 -15.93 11.55
CA LEU A 136 -1.99 -17.12 10.85
C LEU A 136 -1.27 -18.09 11.79
N ALA A 137 -0.48 -17.59 12.74
CA ALA A 137 0.25 -18.39 13.70
C ALA A 137 -0.70 -19.15 14.64
N ALA A 138 -1.77 -18.51 15.11
CA ALA A 138 -2.81 -19.12 15.93
C ALA A 138 -3.50 -20.31 15.23
N ARG A 139 -3.58 -20.26 13.90
CA ARG A 139 -4.14 -21.30 13.03
C ARG A 139 -3.11 -22.30 12.52
N ARG A 140 -1.83 -22.15 12.91
CA ARG A 140 -0.70 -22.96 12.42
C ARG A 140 -0.57 -22.99 10.89
N LEU A 141 -0.87 -21.85 10.25
CA LEU A 141 -0.72 -21.66 8.80
C LEU A 141 0.66 -21.12 8.40
N VAL A 142 1.45 -20.72 9.40
CA VAL A 142 2.86 -20.33 9.26
C VAL A 142 3.71 -21.13 10.23
N ARG A 143 5.01 -21.27 9.90
CA ARG A 143 5.99 -22.02 10.69
C ARG A 143 5.98 -21.59 12.16
N THR A 144 6.17 -22.55 13.06
CA THR A 144 6.00 -22.37 14.51
C THR A 144 7.31 -22.33 15.29
N ASP A 145 8.44 -22.42 14.59
CA ASP A 145 9.79 -22.41 15.18
C ASP A 145 10.34 -20.99 15.38
N LEU A 146 9.61 -19.96 14.94
CA LEU A 146 9.92 -18.54 15.10
C LEU A 146 8.78 -17.84 15.83
N ALA A 147 9.10 -16.85 16.67
CA ALA A 147 8.11 -15.99 17.31
C ALA A 147 7.49 -15.02 16.28
N THR A 148 6.26 -14.52 16.54
CA THR A 148 5.57 -13.57 15.65
C THR A 148 6.44 -12.37 15.23
N PRO A 149 7.20 -11.69 16.13
CA PRO A 149 8.05 -10.57 15.72
C PRO A 149 9.15 -10.98 14.74
N GLU A 150 9.72 -12.17 14.91
CA GLU A 150 10.77 -12.72 14.03
C GLU A 150 10.18 -13.08 12.65
N LEU A 151 9.00 -13.72 12.63
CA LEU A 151 8.26 -14.01 11.40
C LEU A 151 7.90 -12.74 10.64
N THR A 152 7.39 -11.74 11.36
CA THR A 152 6.99 -10.46 10.78
C THR A 152 8.19 -9.76 10.15
N TYR A 153 9.30 -9.67 10.89
CA TYR A 153 10.54 -9.07 10.38
C TYR A 153 11.08 -9.81 9.15
N ALA A 154 11.16 -11.14 9.20
CA ALA A 154 11.68 -11.93 8.11
C ALA A 154 10.79 -11.83 6.85
N PHE A 155 9.47 -11.90 7.02
CA PHE A 155 8.51 -11.72 5.93
C PHE A 155 8.63 -10.33 5.30
N GLN A 156 8.62 -9.26 6.10
CA GLN A 156 8.76 -7.89 5.60
C GLN A 156 10.08 -7.70 4.84
N SER A 157 11.17 -8.26 5.35
CA SER A 157 12.48 -8.20 4.68
C SER A 157 12.47 -8.87 3.31
N VAL A 158 11.82 -10.04 3.18
CA VAL A 158 11.64 -10.72 1.89
C VAL A 158 10.77 -9.86 0.97
N PHE A 159 9.60 -9.40 1.44
CA PHE A 159 8.66 -8.61 0.65
C PHE A 159 9.30 -7.32 0.12
N GLU A 160 9.96 -6.55 0.99
CA GLU A 160 10.68 -5.32 0.62
C GLU A 160 11.78 -5.63 -0.39
N GLY A 161 12.56 -6.70 -0.18
CA GLY A 161 13.55 -7.17 -1.14
C GLY A 161 12.97 -7.30 -2.56
N PHE A 162 11.79 -7.91 -2.71
CA PHE A 162 11.10 -8.04 -4.01
C PHE A 162 10.61 -6.71 -4.60
N ILE A 163 10.18 -5.78 -3.75
CA ILE A 163 9.75 -4.44 -4.15
C ILE A 163 10.93 -3.62 -4.69
N TYR A 164 12.08 -3.68 -4.03
CA TYR A 164 13.27 -2.92 -4.40
C TYR A 164 14.14 -3.59 -5.48
N ALA A 165 14.06 -4.92 -5.64
CA ALA A 165 14.93 -5.71 -6.50
C ALA A 165 15.02 -5.19 -7.96
N GLU A 166 13.91 -4.70 -8.52
CA GLU A 166 13.89 -4.19 -9.91
C GLU A 166 14.86 -3.02 -10.12
N ARG A 167 15.10 -2.19 -9.09
CA ARG A 167 15.99 -1.03 -9.19
C ARG A 167 17.45 -1.36 -8.96
N THR A 168 17.73 -2.44 -8.25
CA THR A 168 19.08 -2.81 -7.83
C THR A 168 19.66 -3.92 -8.68
N VAL A 169 18.85 -4.93 -9.02
CA VAL A 169 19.26 -6.13 -9.77
C VAL A 169 18.66 -6.16 -11.18
N GLY A 170 17.63 -5.35 -11.45
CA GLY A 170 16.87 -5.36 -12.70
C GLY A 170 15.62 -6.24 -12.62
N SER A 171 14.81 -6.25 -13.69
CA SER A 171 13.62 -7.11 -13.76
C SER A 171 13.93 -8.46 -14.37
N THR A 172 13.44 -9.53 -13.75
CA THR A 172 13.51 -10.90 -14.28
C THR A 172 12.28 -11.30 -15.11
N GLY A 173 11.30 -10.40 -15.28
CA GLY A 173 10.08 -10.67 -16.05
C GLY A 173 8.96 -9.62 -15.88
N THR A 174 7.74 -10.02 -16.20
CA THR A 174 6.51 -9.25 -15.97
C THR A 174 6.19 -9.13 -14.48
N ARG A 175 5.29 -8.20 -14.13
CA ARG A 175 4.83 -8.01 -12.74
C ARG A 175 4.19 -9.28 -12.18
N ASP A 176 3.42 -10.00 -12.99
CA ASP A 176 2.77 -11.26 -12.61
C ASP A 176 3.77 -12.41 -12.41
N GLU A 177 4.84 -12.47 -13.21
CA GLU A 177 5.92 -13.45 -13.00
C GLU A 177 6.66 -13.20 -11.70
N ARG A 178 6.93 -11.92 -11.37
CA ARG A 178 7.55 -11.53 -10.11
C ARG A 178 6.64 -11.81 -8.90
N ALA A 179 5.34 -11.54 -9.02
CA ALA A 179 4.36 -11.85 -7.98
C ALA A 179 4.30 -13.37 -7.71
N ARG A 180 4.32 -14.19 -8.77
CA ARG A 180 4.40 -15.65 -8.65
C ARG A 180 5.69 -16.11 -7.95
N LEU A 181 6.84 -15.51 -8.29
CA LEU A 181 8.11 -15.81 -7.63
C LEU A 181 8.10 -15.42 -6.14
N LEU A 182 7.56 -14.25 -5.81
CA LEU A 182 7.37 -13.82 -4.42
C LEU A 182 6.48 -14.83 -3.67
N SER A 183 5.36 -15.23 -4.26
CA SER A 183 4.45 -16.21 -3.67
C SER A 183 5.18 -17.52 -3.36
N ALA A 184 5.87 -18.11 -4.35
CA ALA A 184 6.60 -19.37 -4.15
C ALA A 184 7.71 -19.24 -3.08
N THR A 185 8.39 -18.09 -3.04
CA THR A 185 9.44 -17.82 -2.04
C THR A 185 8.86 -17.75 -0.63
N VAL A 186 7.75 -17.01 -0.46
CA VAL A 186 7.08 -16.87 0.85
C VAL A 186 6.43 -18.18 1.27
N GLU A 187 5.87 -18.95 0.33
CA GLU A 187 5.28 -20.26 0.58
C GLU A 187 6.33 -21.21 1.15
N SER A 188 7.45 -21.35 0.45
CA SER A 188 8.55 -22.23 0.86
C SER A 188 9.21 -21.82 2.17
N ALA A 189 9.29 -20.52 2.47
CA ALA A 189 10.03 -20.01 3.62
C ALA A 189 9.21 -19.97 4.92
N PHE A 190 7.90 -19.76 4.82
CA PHE A 190 7.06 -19.42 5.97
C PHE A 190 5.80 -20.25 6.11
N SER A 191 5.23 -20.80 5.03
CA SER A 191 3.89 -21.40 5.09
C SER A 191 3.91 -22.84 5.60
N LEU A 192 2.89 -23.22 6.35
CA LEU A 192 2.58 -24.62 6.67
C LEU A 192 1.35 -25.09 5.86
N PRO A 193 1.21 -26.39 5.60
CA PRO A 193 0.01 -26.92 4.97
C PRO A 193 -1.24 -26.60 5.80
N GLY A 194 -2.29 -26.12 5.15
CA GLY A 194 -3.57 -25.84 5.79
C GLY A 194 -4.60 -25.35 4.79
N THR A 195 -5.88 -25.47 5.17
CA THR A 195 -7.00 -25.05 4.31
C THR A 195 -7.49 -23.68 4.75
N PRO A 196 -7.39 -22.65 3.89
CA PRO A 196 -7.98 -21.35 4.18
C PRO A 196 -9.51 -21.46 4.19
N ASP A 197 -10.17 -20.70 5.06
CA ASP A 197 -11.63 -20.62 5.13
C ASP A 197 -12.11 -19.17 5.07
N VAL A 198 -13.42 -19.00 4.87
CA VAL A 198 -14.06 -17.68 4.78
C VAL A 198 -13.85 -16.88 6.07
N ALA A 199 -13.86 -17.54 7.24
CA ALA A 199 -13.66 -16.88 8.52
C ALA A 199 -12.27 -16.25 8.65
N LEU A 200 -11.22 -16.93 8.18
CA LEU A 200 -9.88 -16.38 8.08
C LEU A 200 -9.86 -15.17 7.13
N ALA A 201 -10.47 -15.30 5.95
CA ALA A 201 -10.50 -14.22 4.97
C ALA A 201 -11.21 -12.96 5.51
N ASP A 202 -12.35 -13.15 6.18
CA ASP A 202 -13.11 -12.07 6.83
C ASP A 202 -12.31 -11.40 7.95
N GLU A 203 -11.60 -12.17 8.78
CA GLU A 203 -10.75 -11.62 9.84
C GLU A 203 -9.59 -10.78 9.28
N VAL A 204 -8.93 -11.26 8.22
CA VAL A 204 -7.86 -10.51 7.55
C VAL A 204 -8.42 -9.26 6.85
N ALA A 205 -9.58 -9.36 6.20
CA ALA A 205 -10.24 -8.22 5.57
C ALA A 205 -10.62 -7.13 6.59
N ALA A 206 -11.06 -7.53 7.79
CA ALA A 206 -11.35 -6.61 8.88
C ALA A 206 -10.09 -5.88 9.38
N LEU A 207 -8.97 -6.60 9.54
CA LEU A 207 -7.68 -5.99 9.90
C LEU A 207 -7.24 -4.94 8.88
N LEU A 208 -7.34 -5.25 7.59
CA LEU A 208 -6.98 -4.33 6.50
C LEU A 208 -7.91 -3.12 6.43
N SER A 209 -9.21 -3.33 6.56
CA SER A 209 -10.20 -2.25 6.56
C SER A 209 -9.97 -1.27 7.72
N GLY A 210 -9.42 -1.76 8.83
CA GLY A 210 -9.00 -0.95 9.97
C GLY A 210 -7.76 -0.09 9.73
N LEU A 211 -7.17 -0.04 8.53
CA LEU A 211 -6.08 0.88 8.16
C LEU A 211 -6.59 2.19 7.54
N VAL A 212 -7.83 2.24 7.05
CA VAL A 212 -8.36 3.31 6.20
C VAL A 212 -9.51 4.08 6.82
#